data_AF-A0A0G0IP43-F1
#
_entry.id   AF-A0A0G0IP43-F1
#
_cell.length_a   1.000
_cell.length_b   1.000
_cell.length_c   1.000
_cell.angle_alpha   90.00
_cell.angle_beta   90.00
_cell.angle_gamma   90.00
#
_symmetry.space_group_name_H-M   'P 1'
#
loop_
_entity.id
_entity.type
_entity.pdbx_description
1 polymer ?
#
loop_
_entity_poly.entity_id
_entity_poly.type
_entity_poly.pdbx_seq_one_letter_code
_entity_poly.pdbx_strand_id
1 'polypeptide(L)'
;MDINGKNKGQKLPRQPNPLEAFKDDLKDIGAETAKKMRSEAAKLPGDFMEQLLGIRSGPKNFSGEIVPGEAIEFSEILSGRYEEVKKAKKQVSFERRLLEEERVQVEKKTNELRMQLTAIREEILFLAQKTEDLAEETQVAAFQAPVEPGIYHVIFFEKLLEFVKSFRRKIEEASIWLHAVNRRAARKNVWGANYKKSGAKYLLSGEHYLQRSAG
;
A
#
# COMPACT_ATOMS: atom_id res chain seq x y z
N MET A 1 -15.06 -96.56 4.81
CA MET A 1 -15.96 -95.92 5.78
C MET A 1 -15.28 -94.62 6.18
N ASP A 2 -15.53 -93.53 5.46
CA ASP A 2 -16.66 -92.59 5.66
C ASP A 2 -16.41 -91.70 6.91
N ILE A 3 -16.60 -90.38 6.97
CA ILE A 3 -17.22 -89.36 6.09
C ILE A 3 -16.83 -87.99 6.72
N ASN A 4 -16.45 -87.01 5.86
CA ASN A 4 -16.95 -85.62 5.82
C ASN A 4 -16.76 -84.62 7.00
N GLY A 5 -16.43 -83.35 6.66
CA GLY A 5 -16.91 -82.19 7.44
C GLY A 5 -16.12 -80.87 7.48
N LYS A 6 -16.12 -80.09 6.38
CA LYS A 6 -16.19 -78.60 6.28
C LYS A 6 -15.36 -77.67 7.21
N ASN A 7 -14.61 -76.72 6.63
CA ASN A 7 -15.04 -75.30 6.59
C ASN A 7 -14.17 -74.37 5.71
N LYS A 8 -14.85 -73.39 5.09
CA LYS A 8 -14.33 -72.35 4.19
C LYS A 8 -13.63 -71.23 4.98
N GLY A 9 -12.55 -70.68 4.41
CA GLY A 9 -11.96 -69.41 4.83
C GLY A 9 -11.32 -68.70 3.63
N GLN A 10 -12.05 -67.74 3.05
CA GLN A 10 -11.53 -66.80 2.05
C GLN A 10 -10.35 -66.02 2.66
N LYS A 11 -9.17 -66.09 2.06
CA LYS A 11 -8.03 -65.21 2.39
C LYS A 11 -8.15 -63.95 1.54
N LEU A 12 -8.41 -62.81 2.19
CA LEU A 12 -8.37 -61.48 1.60
C LEU A 12 -7.02 -61.22 0.90
N PRO A 13 -6.99 -60.48 -0.22
CA PRO A 13 -5.73 -60.02 -0.80
C PRO A 13 -5.02 -59.12 0.22
N ARG A 14 -3.83 -59.52 0.64
CA ARG A 14 -2.96 -58.67 1.46
C ARG A 14 -2.59 -57.45 0.63
N GLN A 15 -3.03 -56.27 1.05
CA GLN A 15 -2.48 -55.04 0.50
C GLN A 15 -0.98 -54.99 0.83
N PRO A 16 -0.10 -54.75 -0.16
CA PRO A 16 1.32 -54.59 0.12
C PRO A 16 1.52 -53.38 1.03
N ASN A 17 2.52 -53.49 1.91
CA ASN A 17 2.89 -52.40 2.79
C ASN A 17 3.24 -51.16 1.93
N PRO A 18 2.77 -49.96 2.29
CA PRO A 18 3.04 -48.75 1.50
C PRO A 18 4.55 -48.46 1.36
N LEU A 19 5.36 -48.97 2.28
CA LEU A 19 6.81 -48.87 2.24
C LEU A 19 7.48 -49.80 1.21
N GLU A 20 6.89 -50.96 0.91
CA GLU A 20 7.38 -51.86 -0.14
C GLU A 20 6.96 -51.36 -1.52
N ALA A 21 5.72 -50.86 -1.65
CA ALA A 21 5.26 -50.19 -2.87
C ALA A 21 6.11 -48.97 -3.21
N PHE A 22 6.48 -48.14 -2.21
CA PHE A 22 7.34 -46.98 -2.41
C PHE A 22 8.80 -47.35 -2.77
N LYS A 23 9.30 -48.46 -2.24
CA LYS A 23 10.64 -48.97 -2.54
C LYS A 23 10.72 -49.56 -3.95
N ASP A 24 9.69 -50.25 -4.40
CA ASP A 24 9.60 -50.78 -5.77
C ASP A 24 9.34 -49.65 -6.79
N ASP A 25 8.51 -48.65 -6.45
CA ASP A 25 8.36 -47.41 -7.24
C ASP A 25 9.70 -46.67 -7.41
N LEU A 26 10.50 -46.53 -6.34
CA LEU A 26 11.84 -45.92 -6.42
C LEU A 26 12.83 -46.73 -7.26
N LYS A 27 12.65 -48.06 -7.33
CA LYS A 27 13.54 -48.95 -8.08
C LYS A 27 13.26 -48.89 -9.57
N ASP A 28 11.99 -48.80 -9.96
CA ASP A 28 11.56 -48.68 -11.35
C ASP A 28 11.65 -47.23 -11.88
N ILE A 29 11.51 -46.23 -11.01
CA ILE A 29 11.85 -44.82 -11.32
C ILE A 29 13.37 -44.65 -11.54
N GLY A 30 14.21 -45.54 -11.01
CA GLY A 30 15.66 -45.37 -10.89
C GLY A 30 16.49 -45.47 -12.17
N ALA A 31 16.04 -46.19 -13.21
CA ALA A 31 16.86 -46.39 -14.42
C ALA A 31 16.47 -45.46 -15.58
N GLU A 32 15.17 -45.32 -15.87
CA GLU A 32 14.70 -44.50 -16.98
C GLU A 32 14.62 -43.01 -16.63
N THR A 33 14.21 -42.66 -15.40
CA THR A 33 14.21 -41.27 -14.93
C THR A 33 15.63 -40.76 -14.73
N ALA A 34 16.55 -41.60 -14.23
CA ALA A 34 17.96 -41.21 -14.12
C ALA A 34 18.62 -41.03 -15.50
N LYS A 35 18.26 -41.85 -16.51
CA LYS A 35 18.72 -41.65 -17.89
C LYS A 35 18.11 -40.38 -18.50
N LYS A 36 16.82 -40.10 -18.27
CA LYS A 36 16.15 -38.89 -18.74
C LYS A 36 16.74 -37.65 -18.08
N MET A 37 16.88 -37.63 -16.75
CA MET A 37 17.55 -36.57 -16.01
C MET A 37 19.00 -36.39 -16.45
N ARG A 38 19.78 -37.47 -16.67
CA ARG A 38 21.15 -37.33 -17.22
C ARG A 38 21.15 -36.73 -18.62
N SER A 39 20.21 -37.13 -19.48
CA SER A 39 20.10 -36.62 -20.85
C SER A 39 19.57 -35.18 -20.92
N GLU A 40 18.73 -34.77 -19.96
CA GLU A 40 18.25 -33.39 -19.82
C GLU A 40 19.30 -32.50 -19.14
N ALA A 41 19.98 -33.01 -18.12
CA ALA A 41 21.13 -32.38 -17.50
C ALA A 41 22.28 -32.16 -18.49
N ALA A 42 22.51 -33.09 -19.42
CA ALA A 42 23.47 -32.94 -20.50
C ALA A 42 23.08 -31.88 -21.55
N LYS A 43 21.80 -31.49 -21.60
CA LYS A 43 21.28 -30.42 -22.47
C LYS A 43 21.26 -29.05 -21.78
N LEU A 44 21.43 -29.00 -20.45
CA LEU A 44 21.56 -27.75 -19.73
C LEU A 44 22.95 -27.15 -19.96
N PRO A 45 23.07 -25.82 -20.10
CA PRO A 45 24.36 -25.17 -20.25
C PRO A 45 25.23 -25.46 -19.01
N GLY A 46 26.51 -25.79 -19.24
CA GLY A 46 27.44 -26.20 -18.19
C GLY A 46 27.51 -25.21 -17.01
N ASP A 47 27.42 -23.92 -17.31
CA ASP A 47 27.44 -22.84 -16.31
C ASP A 47 26.24 -22.87 -15.36
N PHE A 48 25.05 -23.26 -15.85
CA PHE A 48 23.84 -23.39 -15.03
C PHE A 48 23.92 -24.61 -14.10
N MET A 49 24.48 -25.72 -14.58
CA MET A 49 24.69 -26.93 -13.78
C MET A 49 25.77 -26.74 -12.71
N GLU A 50 26.82 -25.96 -13.00
CA GLU A 50 27.84 -25.59 -12.02
C GLU A 50 27.23 -24.73 -10.90
N GLN A 51 26.33 -23.79 -11.26
CA GLN A 51 25.65 -22.93 -10.29
C GLN A 51 24.60 -23.67 -9.45
N LEU A 52 23.95 -24.70 -9.99
CA LEU A 52 22.90 -25.47 -9.30
C LEU A 52 23.46 -26.63 -8.46
N LEU A 53 24.50 -27.32 -8.94
CA LEU A 53 25.00 -28.56 -8.32
C LEU A 53 26.41 -28.43 -7.72
N GLY A 54 27.13 -27.33 -7.98
CA GLY A 54 28.48 -27.12 -7.45
C GLY A 54 29.56 -28.07 -7.99
N ILE A 55 29.23 -28.90 -9.00
CA ILE A 55 30.14 -29.87 -9.60
C ILE A 55 30.97 -29.14 -10.67
N ARG A 56 32.24 -28.85 -10.36
CA ARG A 56 33.18 -28.22 -11.30
C ARG A 56 33.52 -29.19 -12.44
N SER A 57 33.08 -28.89 -13.66
CA SER A 57 33.34 -29.71 -14.84
C SER A 57 34.44 -29.08 -15.70
N GLY A 58 35.63 -29.69 -15.73
CA GLY A 58 36.69 -29.47 -16.73
C GLY A 58 37.33 -28.07 -16.83
N PRO A 59 38.42 -27.93 -17.62
CA PRO A 59 39.09 -26.64 -17.84
C PRO A 59 38.16 -25.67 -18.57
N LYS A 60 37.91 -24.49 -17.97
CA LYS A 60 37.06 -23.44 -18.55
C LYS A 60 37.74 -22.84 -19.79
N ASN A 61 37.02 -22.83 -20.90
CA ASN A 61 37.42 -22.09 -22.10
C ASN A 61 37.19 -20.59 -21.84
N PHE A 62 38.26 -19.85 -21.62
CA PHE A 62 38.20 -18.39 -21.42
C PHE A 62 38.00 -17.71 -22.78
N SER A 63 36.80 -17.17 -23.00
CA SER A 63 36.51 -16.28 -24.12
C SER A 63 36.04 -14.91 -23.60
N GLY A 64 36.55 -13.84 -24.19
CA GLY A 64 36.21 -12.47 -23.84
C GLY A 64 36.86 -11.48 -24.81
N GLU A 65 36.18 -10.37 -25.08
CA GLU A 65 36.75 -9.25 -25.83
C GLU A 65 37.60 -8.39 -24.91
N ILE A 66 38.81 -8.05 -25.37
CA ILE A 66 39.73 -7.14 -24.66
C ILE A 66 39.34 -5.71 -25.04
N VAL A 67 39.01 -4.89 -24.05
CA VAL A 67 38.69 -3.48 -24.28
C VAL A 67 40.00 -2.69 -24.41
N PRO A 68 40.12 -1.74 -25.36
CA PRO A 68 41.33 -0.94 -25.52
C PRO A 68 41.72 -0.24 -24.20
N GLY A 69 42.96 -0.46 -23.74
CA GLY A 69 43.49 0.08 -22.49
C GLY A 69 43.50 -0.89 -21.30
N GLU A 70 42.98 -2.11 -21.46
CA GLU A 70 43.03 -3.17 -20.43
C GLU A 70 44.30 -4.03 -20.60
N ALA A 71 45.16 -4.04 -19.58
CA ALA A 71 46.29 -4.98 -19.51
C ALA A 71 45.83 -6.24 -18.78
N ILE A 72 45.87 -7.37 -19.47
CA ILE A 72 45.45 -8.66 -18.91
C ILE A 72 46.69 -9.53 -18.73
N GLU A 73 46.99 -9.91 -17.50
CA GLU A 73 48.03 -10.89 -17.23
C GLU A 73 47.45 -12.31 -17.28
N PHE A 74 48.02 -13.16 -18.15
CA PHE A 74 47.59 -14.56 -18.31
C PHE A 74 47.74 -15.40 -17.04
N SER A 75 48.69 -15.05 -16.17
CA SER A 75 48.90 -15.63 -14.84
C SER A 75 47.68 -15.44 -13.92
N GLU A 76 47.05 -14.27 -13.96
CA GLU A 76 45.90 -13.92 -13.12
C GLU A 76 44.59 -14.56 -13.59
N ILE A 77 44.47 -14.83 -14.88
CA ILE A 77 43.35 -15.59 -15.46
C ILE A 77 43.39 -17.04 -15.00
N LEU A 78 44.56 -17.69 -15.13
CA LEU A 78 44.77 -19.07 -14.72
C LEU A 78 44.65 -19.27 -13.21
N SER A 79 44.99 -18.25 -12.42
CA SER A 79 44.88 -18.29 -10.97
C SER A 79 43.46 -18.04 -10.44
N GLY A 80 42.47 -17.78 -11.31
CA GLY A 80 41.08 -17.49 -10.93
C GLY A 80 40.83 -16.10 -10.33
N ARG A 81 41.89 -15.32 -10.04
CA ARG A 81 41.78 -13.96 -9.48
C ARG A 81 41.06 -13.01 -10.42
N TYR A 82 41.26 -13.16 -11.72
CA TYR A 82 40.56 -12.36 -12.73
C TYR A 82 39.03 -12.52 -12.65
N GLU A 83 38.53 -13.74 -12.42
CA GLU A 83 37.09 -13.97 -12.22
C GLU A 83 36.58 -13.35 -10.93
N GLU A 84 37.34 -13.44 -9.85
CA GLU A 84 36.99 -12.81 -8.56
C GLU A 84 36.92 -11.29 -8.70
N VAL A 85 37.90 -10.67 -9.35
CA VAL A 85 37.92 -9.22 -9.62
C VAL A 85 36.75 -8.84 -10.53
N LYS A 86 36.44 -9.63 -11.56
CA LYS A 86 35.30 -9.39 -12.46
C LYS A 86 33.96 -9.51 -11.73
N LYS A 87 33.81 -10.50 -10.85
CA LYS A 87 32.64 -10.68 -9.99
C LYS A 87 32.50 -9.52 -9.01
N ALA A 88 33.58 -9.12 -8.34
CA ALA A 88 33.60 -7.98 -7.42
C ALA A 88 33.25 -6.66 -8.14
N LYS A 89 33.82 -6.40 -9.33
CA LYS A 89 33.47 -5.22 -10.15
C LYS A 89 31.98 -5.20 -10.52
N LYS A 90 31.42 -6.36 -10.91
CA LYS A 90 29.98 -6.49 -11.21
C LYS A 90 29.11 -6.27 -9.97
N GLN A 91 29.54 -6.76 -8.82
CA GLN A 91 28.83 -6.56 -7.57
C GLN A 91 28.81 -5.07 -7.17
N VAL A 92 29.97 -4.40 -7.23
CA VAL A 92 30.07 -2.96 -6.91
C VAL A 92 29.25 -2.11 -7.89
N SER A 93 29.25 -2.43 -9.19
CA SER A 93 28.43 -1.69 -10.16
C SER A 93 26.93 -1.91 -9.93
N PHE A 94 26.52 -3.13 -9.56
CA PHE A 94 25.15 -3.43 -9.19
C PHE A 94 24.71 -2.70 -7.93
N GLU A 95 25.53 -2.71 -6.87
CA GLU A 95 25.26 -1.99 -5.62
C GLU A 95 25.13 -0.48 -5.86
N ARG A 96 26.02 0.11 -6.67
CA ARG A 96 25.92 1.54 -7.05
C ARG A 96 24.61 1.86 -7.75
N ARG A 97 24.24 1.04 -8.73
CA ARG A 97 22.97 1.20 -9.46
C ARG A 97 21.77 1.10 -8.52
N LEU A 98 21.78 0.14 -7.58
CA LEU A 98 20.71 -0.03 -6.62
C LEU A 98 20.57 1.21 -5.70
N LEU A 99 21.68 1.76 -5.23
CA LEU A 99 21.69 2.98 -4.42
C LEU A 99 21.19 4.20 -5.20
N GLU A 100 21.53 4.31 -6.48
CA GLU A 100 21.01 5.38 -7.35
C GLU A 100 19.50 5.25 -7.57
N GLU A 101 19.02 4.03 -7.84
CA GLU A 101 17.58 3.75 -7.98
C GLU A 101 16.82 4.07 -6.69
N GLU A 102 17.36 3.68 -5.53
CA GLU A 102 16.78 4.00 -4.22
C GLU A 102 16.71 5.52 -3.99
N ARG A 103 17.80 6.25 -4.26
CA ARG A 103 17.83 7.72 -4.11
C ARG A 103 16.76 8.39 -4.97
N VAL A 104 16.64 7.98 -6.23
CA VAL A 104 15.62 8.52 -7.14
C VAL A 104 14.21 8.23 -6.64
N GLN A 105 13.96 7.03 -6.09
CA GLN A 105 12.66 6.70 -5.50
C GLN A 105 12.35 7.52 -4.25
N VAL A 106 13.32 7.70 -3.37
CA VAL A 106 13.17 8.54 -2.16
C VAL A 106 12.89 9.98 -2.55
N GLU A 107 13.64 10.54 -3.50
CA GLU A 107 13.43 11.91 -3.98
C GLU A 107 12.04 12.10 -4.58
N LYS A 108 11.57 11.15 -5.41
CA LYS A 108 10.21 11.18 -5.96
C LYS A 108 9.15 11.22 -4.86
N LYS A 109 9.25 10.32 -3.88
CA LYS A 109 8.31 10.27 -2.74
C LYS A 109 8.35 11.56 -1.92
N THR A 110 9.54 12.10 -1.65
CA THR A 110 9.67 13.37 -0.91
C THR A 110 9.04 14.52 -1.69
N ASN A 111 9.21 14.58 -3.01
CA ASN A 111 8.59 15.60 -3.85
C ASN A 111 7.06 15.45 -3.92
N GLU A 112 6.54 14.22 -3.99
CA GLU A 112 5.10 13.96 -3.89
C GLU A 112 4.52 14.47 -2.57
N LEU A 113 5.17 14.17 -1.44
CA LEU A 113 4.75 14.65 -0.12
C LEU A 113 4.81 16.18 -0.02
N ARG A 114 5.84 16.82 -0.59
CA ARG A 114 5.93 18.29 -0.67
C ARG A 114 4.79 18.90 -1.47
N MET A 115 4.43 18.32 -2.61
CA MET A 115 3.32 18.79 -3.43
C MET A 115 1.99 18.65 -2.69
N GLN A 116 1.73 17.49 -2.06
CA GLN A 116 0.53 17.26 -1.27
C GLN A 116 0.40 18.25 -0.12
N LEU A 117 1.49 18.44 0.64
CA LEU A 117 1.50 19.40 1.75
C LEU A 117 1.22 20.83 1.26
N THR A 118 1.82 21.23 0.15
CA THR A 118 1.62 22.56 -0.43
C THR A 118 0.15 22.78 -0.82
N ALA A 119 -0.46 21.80 -1.48
CA ALA A 119 -1.88 21.86 -1.86
C ALA A 119 -2.80 21.96 -0.64
N ILE A 120 -2.57 21.14 0.39
CA ILE A 120 -3.35 21.18 1.63
C ILE A 120 -3.20 22.55 2.33
N ARG A 121 -1.98 23.10 2.36
CA ARG A 121 -1.71 24.41 2.95
C ARG A 121 -2.49 25.52 2.25
N GLU A 122 -2.47 25.54 0.93
CA GLU A 122 -3.22 26.51 0.13
C GLU A 122 -4.72 26.40 0.37
N GLU A 123 -5.25 25.18 0.49
CA GLU A 123 -6.65 24.96 0.79
C GLU A 123 -7.02 25.45 2.21
N ILE A 124 -6.17 25.19 3.21
CA ILE A 124 -6.35 25.71 4.58
C ILE A 124 -6.34 27.24 4.57
N LEU A 125 -5.38 27.88 3.90
CA LEU A 125 -5.29 29.34 3.80
C LEU A 125 -6.54 29.93 3.13
N PHE A 126 -6.99 29.32 2.04
CA PHE A 126 -8.21 29.75 1.36
C PHE A 126 -9.46 29.65 2.24
N LEU A 127 -9.57 28.57 3.03
CA LEU A 127 -10.69 28.39 3.96
C LEU A 127 -10.59 29.34 5.17
N ALA A 128 -9.39 29.58 5.67
CA ALA A 128 -9.15 30.52 6.76
C ALA A 128 -9.48 31.97 6.34
N GLN A 129 -9.08 32.41 5.15
CA GLN A 129 -9.43 33.74 4.63
C GLN A 129 -10.95 33.94 4.48
N LYS A 130 -11.69 32.88 4.17
CA LYS A 130 -13.15 32.93 4.02
C LYS A 130 -13.91 32.88 5.34
N THR A 131 -13.23 32.61 6.43
CA THR A 131 -13.83 32.46 7.74
C THR A 131 -13.22 33.55 8.62
N GLU A 132 -13.85 34.73 8.68
CA GLU A 132 -13.33 35.95 9.36
C GLU A 132 -12.76 35.68 10.77
N ASP A 133 -13.30 34.70 11.50
CA ASP A 133 -12.91 34.38 12.88
C ASP A 133 -12.05 33.10 13.03
N LEU A 134 -11.62 32.42 11.96
CA LEU A 134 -10.90 31.14 12.07
C LEU A 134 -9.42 31.26 12.50
N ALA A 135 -9.09 32.36 13.17
CA ALA A 135 -7.87 32.61 13.91
C ALA A 135 -6.59 32.74 13.07
N GLU A 136 -5.89 33.85 13.31
CA GLU A 136 -4.47 34.08 12.99
C GLU A 136 -3.61 32.84 13.23
N GLU A 137 -3.90 32.07 14.30
CA GLU A 137 -3.17 30.87 14.68
C GLU A 137 -3.22 29.75 13.63
N THR A 138 -4.34 29.57 12.91
CA THR A 138 -4.41 28.57 11.83
C THR A 138 -3.61 29.00 10.61
N GLN A 139 -3.56 30.30 10.32
CA GLN A 139 -2.70 30.85 9.28
C GLN A 139 -1.23 30.70 9.67
N VAL A 140 -0.85 31.04 10.91
CA VAL A 140 0.51 30.88 11.44
C VAL A 140 0.97 29.42 11.37
N ALA A 141 0.12 28.46 11.77
CA ALA A 141 0.42 27.04 11.66
C ALA A 141 0.61 26.56 10.21
N ALA A 142 -0.16 27.11 9.26
CA ALA A 142 0.03 26.84 7.84
C ALA A 142 1.36 27.42 7.30
N PHE A 143 1.82 28.56 7.81
CA PHE A 143 3.09 29.18 7.41
C PHE A 143 4.34 28.51 8.02
N GLN A 144 4.22 27.87 9.19
CA GLN A 144 5.35 27.22 9.89
C GLN A 144 5.65 25.78 9.41
N ALA A 145 5.03 25.33 8.32
CA ALA A 145 5.22 23.96 7.83
C ALA A 145 6.70 23.69 7.44
N PRO A 146 7.26 22.51 7.77
CA PRO A 146 8.67 22.20 7.52
C PRO A 146 8.99 21.98 6.03
N VAL A 147 10.24 22.30 5.65
CA VAL A 147 10.78 22.20 4.26
C VAL A 147 10.91 20.75 3.77
N GLU A 148 11.03 19.80 4.71
CA GLU A 148 11.11 18.36 4.44
C GLU A 148 9.96 17.62 5.12
N PRO A 149 8.81 17.51 4.44
CA PRO A 149 7.64 16.90 5.04
C PRO A 149 7.74 15.38 5.04
N GLY A 150 7.82 14.81 6.24
CA GLY A 150 7.51 13.40 6.46
C GLY A 150 6.00 13.10 6.37
N ILE A 151 5.66 11.82 6.29
CA ILE A 151 4.27 11.32 6.21
C ILE A 151 3.39 11.86 7.35
N TYR A 152 3.94 11.96 8.56
CA TYR A 152 3.22 12.51 9.71
C TYR A 152 2.71 13.93 9.48
N HIS A 153 3.51 14.78 8.85
CA HIS A 153 3.12 16.17 8.59
C HIS A 153 1.94 16.20 7.61
N VAL A 154 1.99 15.41 6.54
CA VAL A 154 0.88 15.33 5.58
C VAL A 154 -0.41 14.92 6.28
N ILE A 155 -0.39 13.85 7.07
CA ILE A 155 -1.57 13.38 7.81
C ILE A 155 -2.07 14.44 8.81
N PHE A 156 -1.17 15.11 9.52
CA PHE A 156 -1.53 16.18 10.45
C PHE A 156 -2.27 17.31 9.72
N PHE A 157 -1.73 17.79 8.60
CA PHE A 157 -2.34 18.87 7.82
C PHE A 157 -3.65 18.42 7.16
N GLU A 158 -3.79 17.17 6.73
CA GLU A 158 -5.07 16.60 6.28
C GLU A 158 -6.13 16.65 7.38
N LYS A 159 -5.76 16.27 8.61
CA LYS A 159 -6.66 16.31 9.77
C LYS A 159 -7.02 17.73 10.16
N LEU A 160 -6.07 18.66 10.06
CA LEU A 160 -6.30 20.08 10.27
C LEU A 160 -7.29 20.63 9.23
N LEU A 161 -7.14 20.26 7.95
CA LEU A 161 -8.05 20.64 6.88
C LEU A 161 -9.46 20.09 7.12
N GLU A 162 -9.59 18.82 7.50
CA GLU A 162 -10.86 18.18 7.86
C GLU A 162 -11.54 18.92 9.02
N PHE A 163 -10.77 19.26 10.06
CA PHE A 163 -11.24 20.06 11.18
C PHE A 163 -11.77 21.42 10.73
N VAL A 164 -10.99 22.18 9.96
CA VAL A 164 -11.36 23.50 9.42
C VAL A 164 -12.66 23.43 8.60
N LYS A 165 -12.79 22.43 7.71
CA LYS A 165 -14.02 22.19 6.93
C LYS A 165 -15.23 21.94 7.84
N SER A 166 -15.06 21.07 8.83
CA SER A 166 -16.14 20.73 9.78
C SER A 166 -16.56 21.94 10.63
N PHE A 167 -15.59 22.74 11.06
CA PHE A 167 -15.82 23.92 11.87
C PHE A 167 -16.61 24.98 11.09
N ARG A 168 -16.21 25.27 9.85
CA ARG A 168 -16.93 26.18 8.96
C ARG A 168 -18.38 25.76 8.76
N ARG A 169 -18.63 24.47 8.47
CA ARG A 169 -19.98 23.96 8.30
C ARG A 169 -20.85 24.20 9.55
N LYS A 170 -20.28 23.98 10.74
CA LYS A 170 -20.98 24.23 12.01
C LYS A 170 -21.29 25.72 12.22
N ILE A 171 -20.40 26.63 11.81
CA ILE A 171 -20.66 28.08 11.85
C ILE A 171 -21.83 28.44 10.92
N GLU A 172 -21.83 27.93 9.70
CA GLU A 172 -22.91 28.19 8.73
C GLU A 172 -24.26 27.67 9.27
N GLU A 173 -24.29 26.45 9.82
CA GLU A 173 -25.47 25.87 10.46
C GLU A 173 -25.96 26.71 11.65
N ALA A 174 -25.05 27.17 12.52
CA ALA A 174 -25.36 28.02 13.66
C ALA A 174 -25.92 29.39 13.22
N SER A 175 -25.36 29.99 12.17
CA SER A 175 -25.85 31.24 11.58
C SER A 175 -27.27 31.10 11.05
N ILE A 176 -27.55 30.04 10.29
CA ILE A 176 -28.91 29.75 9.77
C ILE A 176 -29.90 29.57 10.93
N TRP A 177 -29.50 28.81 11.96
CA TRP A 177 -30.34 28.59 13.13
C TRP A 177 -30.63 29.90 13.86
N LEU A 178 -29.62 30.73 14.09
CA LEU A 178 -29.73 32.03 14.75
C LEU A 178 -30.61 32.99 13.94
N HIS A 179 -30.48 33.02 12.61
CA HIS A 179 -31.38 33.78 11.73
C HIS A 179 -32.83 33.31 11.85
N ALA A 180 -33.09 32.00 11.88
CA ALA A 180 -34.43 31.46 12.02
C ALA A 180 -35.05 31.81 13.39
N VAL A 181 -34.27 31.70 14.46
CA VAL A 181 -34.69 32.07 15.83
C VAL A 181 -34.98 33.56 15.91
N ASN A 182 -34.09 34.42 15.41
CA ASN A 182 -34.27 35.87 15.39
C ASN A 182 -35.51 36.28 14.58
N ARG A 183 -35.75 35.65 13.42
CA ARG A 183 -36.96 35.89 12.62
C ARG A 183 -38.23 35.52 13.37
N ARG A 184 -38.21 34.41 14.12
CA ARG A 184 -39.34 33.99 14.97
C ARG A 184 -39.56 34.98 16.13
N ALA A 185 -38.49 35.43 16.79
CA ALA A 185 -38.56 36.41 17.88
C ALA A 185 -39.09 37.77 17.38
N ALA A 186 -38.62 38.25 16.23
CA ALA A 186 -39.10 39.48 15.61
C ALA A 186 -40.61 39.44 15.33
N ARG A 187 -41.13 38.33 14.79
CA ARG A 187 -42.58 38.15 14.59
C ARG A 187 -43.37 38.18 15.91
N LYS A 188 -42.83 37.57 16.98
CA LYS A 188 -43.44 37.63 18.32
C LYS A 188 -43.46 39.06 18.87
N ASN A 189 -42.40 39.84 18.64
CA ASN A 189 -42.34 41.25 19.05
C ASN A 189 -43.35 42.10 18.29
N VAL A 190 -43.53 41.89 16.99
CA VAL A 190 -44.57 42.57 16.20
C VAL A 190 -45.96 42.20 16.70
N TRP A 191 -46.22 40.92 16.95
CA TRP A 191 -47.49 40.46 17.50
C TRP A 191 -47.76 41.06 18.89
N GLY A 192 -46.77 41.06 19.79
CA GLY A 192 -46.88 41.64 21.12
C GLY A 192 -47.04 43.18 21.10
N ALA A 193 -46.37 43.87 20.18
CA ALA A 193 -46.52 45.31 20.00
C ALA A 193 -47.90 45.69 19.46
N ASN A 194 -48.41 44.94 18.48
CA ASN A 194 -49.75 45.15 17.92
C ASN A 194 -50.84 44.79 18.92
N TYR A 195 -50.64 43.74 19.72
CA TYR A 195 -51.53 43.40 20.83
C TYR A 195 -51.55 44.48 21.91
N LYS A 196 -50.38 45.03 22.30
CA LYS A 196 -50.32 46.15 23.26
C LYS A 196 -51.02 47.41 22.74
N LYS A 197 -50.94 47.71 21.44
CA LYS A 197 -51.56 48.89 20.82
C LYS A 197 -53.07 48.74 20.63
N SER A 198 -53.52 47.59 20.15
CA SER A 198 -54.90 47.38 19.68
C SER A 198 -55.71 46.44 20.58
N GLY A 199 -55.10 45.90 21.64
CA GLY A 199 -55.75 45.07 22.67
C GLY A 199 -56.47 43.85 22.10
N ALA A 200 -57.62 43.52 22.71
CA ALA A 200 -58.46 42.39 22.30
C ALA A 200 -58.97 42.50 20.84
N LYS A 201 -59.10 43.71 20.29
CA LYS A 201 -59.54 43.93 18.90
C LYS A 201 -58.56 43.35 17.88
N TYR A 202 -57.26 43.30 18.22
CA TYR A 202 -56.25 42.67 17.37
C TYR A 202 -56.41 41.14 17.35
N LEU A 203 -56.70 40.53 18.51
CA LEU A 203 -56.92 39.09 18.62
C LEU A 203 -58.19 38.62 17.88
N LEU A 204 -59.22 39.46 17.88
CA LEU A 204 -60.52 39.18 17.27
C LEU A 204 -60.62 39.61 15.80
N SER A 205 -59.53 40.13 15.21
CA SER A 205 -59.51 40.41 13.78
C SER A 205 -59.65 39.10 13.00
N GLY A 206 -60.48 39.12 11.95
CA GLY A 206 -60.88 37.91 11.21
C GLY A 206 -59.69 37.08 10.71
N GLU A 207 -58.59 37.73 10.31
CA GLU A 207 -57.38 37.02 9.89
C GLU A 207 -56.68 36.29 11.05
N HIS A 208 -56.52 36.92 12.21
CA HIS A 208 -55.85 36.31 13.35
C HIS A 208 -56.70 35.26 14.06
N TYR A 209 -58.03 35.43 14.06
CA TYR A 209 -58.98 34.48 14.63
C TYR A 209 -58.97 33.17 13.82
N LEU A 210 -59.10 33.25 12.49
CA LEU A 210 -59.10 32.08 11.60
C LEU A 210 -57.78 31.31 11.64
N GLN A 211 -56.64 32.02 11.70
CA GLN A 211 -55.32 31.39 11.77
C GLN A 211 -55.05 30.67 13.09
N ARG A 212 -55.75 31.04 14.17
CA ARG A 212 -55.65 30.37 15.49
C ARG A 212 -56.66 29.25 15.67
N SER A 213 -57.85 29.39 15.08
CA SER A 213 -58.90 28.36 15.13
C SER A 213 -58.64 27.20 14.17
N ALA A 214 -57.77 27.37 13.18
CA ALA A 214 -57.37 26.34 12.22
C ALA A 214 -56.16 25.49 12.67
N GLY A 215 -55.72 25.63 13.93
CA GLY A 215 -54.66 24.83 14.55
C GLY A 215 -55.22 23.70 15.39
#